data_AF-A0A9D1LYZ1-F1
#
_entry.id   AF-A0A9D1LYZ1-F1
#
_cell.length_a   1.000
_cell.length_b   1.000
_cell.length_c   1.000
_cell.angle_alpha   90.00
_cell.angle_beta   90.00
_cell.angle_gamma   90.00
#
_symmetry.space_group_name_H-M   'P 1'
#
loop_
_entity.id
_entity.type
_entity.pdbx_description
1 polymer ?
#
loop_
_entity_poly.entity_id
_entity_poly.type
_entity_poly.pdbx_seq_one_letter_code
_entity_poly.pdbx_strand_id
1 'polypeptide(L)'
;MKDYFMYRVEKGDTFWKIGEKFGVSPLDIFTKNSIDKPRRACPGEVLKIPLKGTKIPMFYRVKEGDTLWKISRENGVPINVLIDINNLENPGGLRKGKIIKLREK
;
A
#
# COMPACT_ATOMS: atom_id res chain seq x y z
N MET A 1 -2.74 -3.35 15.87
CA MET A 1 -3.06 -2.89 14.50
C MET A 1 -1.79 -3.01 13.68
N LYS A 2 -1.81 -3.68 12.52
CA LYS A 2 -0.67 -3.59 11.61
C LYS A 2 -0.69 -2.22 10.94
N ASP A 3 0.47 -1.57 11.02
CA ASP A 3 0.85 -0.27 10.46
C ASP A 3 1.69 -0.46 9.19
N TYR A 4 1.49 -1.58 8.48
CA TYR A 4 2.18 -1.94 7.25
C TYR A 4 1.33 -2.88 6.40
N PHE A 5 1.68 -3.02 5.13
CA PHE A 5 1.19 -4.08 4.24
C PHE A 5 2.38 -4.86 3.65
N MET A 6 2.11 -6.02 3.08
CA MET A 6 3.13 -6.86 2.45
C MET A 6 3.17 -6.59 0.96
N TYR A 7 4.35 -6.31 0.43
CA TYR A 7 4.60 -6.08 -0.99
C TYR A 7 5.60 -7.10 -1.52
N ARG A 8 5.27 -7.79 -2.60
CA ARG A 8 6.22 -8.66 -3.30
C ARG A 8 6.98 -7.81 -4.32
N VAL A 9 8.29 -7.72 -4.17
CA VAL A 9 9.19 -6.98 -5.05
C VAL A 9 9.07 -7.52 -6.48
N GLU A 10 8.84 -6.64 -7.43
CA GLU A 10 8.73 -6.96 -8.85
C GLU A 10 10.08 -6.81 -9.56
N LYS A 11 10.19 -7.36 -10.77
CA LYS A 11 11.41 -7.23 -11.58
C LYS A 11 11.62 -5.76 -11.95
N GLY A 12 12.76 -5.19 -11.53
CA GLY A 12 13.12 -3.79 -11.82
C GLY A 12 12.80 -2.79 -10.71
N ASP A 13 12.22 -3.27 -9.61
CA ASP A 13 12.02 -2.49 -8.40
C ASP A 13 13.34 -2.14 -7.70
N THR A 14 13.34 -0.98 -7.07
CA THR A 14 14.36 -0.55 -6.11
C THR A 14 13.65 -0.05 -4.86
N PHE A 15 14.33 -0.04 -3.70
CA PHE A 15 13.74 0.54 -2.48
C PHE A 15 13.29 2.00 -2.67
N TRP A 16 13.98 2.74 -3.55
CA TRP A 16 13.57 4.10 -3.95
C TRP A 16 12.24 4.11 -4.70
N LYS A 17 12.13 3.33 -5.79
CA LYS A 17 10.90 3.24 -6.58
C LYS A 17 9.73 2.72 -5.74
N ILE A 18 9.97 1.72 -4.89
CA ILE A 18 8.97 1.19 -3.96
C ILE A 18 8.53 2.29 -2.98
N GLY A 19 9.48 3.00 -2.39
CA GLY A 19 9.19 4.12 -1.49
C GLY A 19 8.35 5.21 -2.15
N GLU A 20 8.75 5.63 -3.35
CA GLU A 20 8.00 6.60 -4.16
C GLU A 20 6.59 6.10 -4.49
N LYS A 21 6.46 4.85 -4.96
CA LYS A 21 5.17 4.20 -5.24
C LYS A 21 4.27 4.33 -4.02
N PHE A 22 4.76 3.99 -2.82
CA PHE A 22 3.97 3.88 -1.60
C PHE A 22 4.03 5.09 -0.67
N GLY A 23 4.64 6.21 -1.08
CA GLY A 23 4.73 7.42 -0.26
C GLY A 23 5.54 7.27 1.04
N VAL A 24 6.49 6.34 1.08
CA VAL A 24 7.36 6.08 2.24
C VAL A 24 8.82 6.24 1.88
N SER A 25 9.68 6.55 2.85
CA SER A 25 11.10 6.61 2.56
C SER A 25 11.69 5.19 2.46
N PRO A 26 12.75 4.99 1.66
CA PRO A 26 13.50 3.73 1.66
C PRO A 26 13.98 3.34 3.07
N LEU A 27 14.31 4.33 3.90
CA LEU A 27 14.74 4.11 5.28
C LEU A 27 13.61 3.56 6.15
N ASP A 28 12.37 4.02 5.96
CA ASP A 28 11.21 3.48 6.67
C ASP A 28 11.00 2.00 6.28
N ILE A 29 11.19 1.66 5.01
CA ILE A 29 11.12 0.28 4.52
C ILE A 29 12.23 -0.56 5.17
N PHE A 30 13.47 -0.06 5.21
CA PHE A 30 14.60 -0.77 5.84
C PHE A 30 14.35 -1.05 7.32
N THR A 31 13.96 -0.01 8.05
CA THR A 31 13.67 -0.08 9.48
C THR A 31 12.56 -1.10 9.75
N LYS A 32 11.50 -1.10 8.93
CA LYS A 32 10.37 -2.01 9.10
C LYS A 32 10.69 -3.48 8.81
N ASN A 33 11.71 -3.72 7.97
CA ASN A 33 12.14 -5.05 7.54
C ASN A 33 13.42 -5.53 8.20
N SER A 34 13.94 -4.79 9.21
CA SER A 34 15.21 -5.12 9.87
C SER A 34 16.37 -5.27 8.87
N ILE A 35 16.42 -4.36 7.88
CA ILE A 35 17.48 -4.32 6.87
C ILE A 35 18.53 -3.30 7.34
N ASP A 36 19.61 -3.81 7.93
CA ASP A 36 20.64 -2.96 8.55
C ASP A 36 21.64 -2.36 7.55
N LYS A 37 21.75 -2.96 6.35
CA LYS A 37 22.70 -2.52 5.32
C LYS A 37 21.97 -2.22 4.01
N PRO A 38 22.20 -1.05 3.38
CA PRO A 38 21.65 -0.73 2.07
C PRO A 38 22.02 -1.82 1.06
N ARG A 39 21.02 -2.32 0.36
CA ARG A 39 21.19 -3.31 -0.72
C ARG A 39 20.17 -3.08 -1.82
N ARG A 40 20.23 -3.90 -2.87
CA ARG A 40 19.19 -3.96 -3.89
C ARG A 40 17.99 -4.77 -3.40
N ALA A 41 16.80 -4.37 -3.85
CA ALA A 41 15.59 -5.15 -3.65
C ALA A 41 15.66 -6.36 -4.58
N CYS A 42 15.33 -7.56 -4.08
CA CYS A 42 15.42 -8.79 -4.86
C CYS A 42 14.03 -9.15 -5.42
N PRO A 43 13.85 -9.35 -6.73
CA PRO A 43 12.57 -9.79 -7.28
C PRO A 43 12.05 -11.05 -6.58
N GLY A 44 10.77 -11.04 -6.22
CA GLY A 44 10.12 -12.13 -5.47
C GLY A 44 10.22 -12.01 -3.95
N GLU A 45 11.10 -11.14 -3.43
CA GLU A 45 11.19 -10.83 -2.00
C GLU A 45 9.89 -10.19 -1.49
N VAL A 46 9.50 -10.49 -0.25
CA VAL A 46 8.32 -9.87 0.37
C VAL A 46 8.76 -8.88 1.44
N LEU A 47 8.43 -7.60 1.23
CA LEU A 47 8.75 -6.50 2.13
C LEU A 47 7.51 -6.01 2.88
N LYS A 48 7.68 -5.68 4.15
CA LYS A 48 6.73 -4.92 4.96
C LYS A 48 6.87 -3.44 4.62
N ILE A 49 5.89 -2.87 3.94
CA ILE A 49 5.86 -1.45 3.60
C ILE A 49 5.01 -0.72 4.64
N PRO A 50 5.59 0.21 5.42
CA PRO A 50 4.85 0.92 6.46
C PRO A 50 3.73 1.79 5.88
N LEU A 51 2.64 1.96 6.63
CA LEU A 51 1.53 2.86 6.32
C LEU A 51 1.63 4.07 7.23
N LYS A 52 1.69 5.27 6.65
CA LYS A 52 1.67 6.53 7.41
C LYS A 52 0.23 6.85 7.82
N GLY A 53 -0.24 6.26 8.92
CA GLY A 53 -1.56 6.56 9.48
C GLY A 53 -1.85 5.75 10.74
N THR A 54 -2.05 6.42 11.88
CA THR A 54 -2.17 5.77 13.19
C THR A 54 -3.53 5.08 13.42
N LYS A 55 -4.54 5.30 12.57
CA LYS A 55 -5.88 4.68 12.70
C LYS A 55 -6.57 4.35 11.37
N ILE A 56 -5.92 3.59 10.48
CA ILE A 56 -6.55 3.15 9.21
C ILE A 56 -7.55 2.01 9.49
N PRO A 57 -8.85 2.16 9.19
CA PRO A 57 -9.82 1.08 9.35
C PRO A 57 -9.47 -0.09 8.42
N MET A 58 -9.81 -1.33 8.79
CA MET A 58 -9.46 -2.48 7.96
C MET A 58 -10.22 -2.48 6.62
N PHE A 59 -11.47 -2.05 6.65
CA PHE A 59 -12.38 -2.07 5.51
C PHE A 59 -13.03 -0.70 5.31
N TYR A 60 -13.37 -0.42 4.05
CA TYR A 60 -14.14 0.74 3.64
C TYR A 60 -15.27 0.27 2.72
N ARG A 61 -16.50 0.73 2.99
CA ARG A 61 -17.66 0.49 2.12
C ARG A 61 -17.79 1.66 1.16
N VAL A 62 -17.56 1.39 -0.12
CA VAL A 62 -17.64 2.37 -1.22
C VAL A 62 -19.02 3.04 -1.21
N LYS A 63 -19.03 4.36 -1.18
CA LYS A 63 -20.20 5.23 -1.26
C LYS A 63 -20.44 5.68 -2.70
N GLU A 64 -21.58 6.33 -2.90
CA GLU A 64 -21.91 6.90 -4.21
C GLU A 64 -20.98 8.07 -4.54
N GLY A 65 -20.41 8.07 -5.75
CA GLY A 65 -19.47 9.10 -6.19
C GLY A 65 -18.04 8.97 -5.63
N ASP A 66 -17.73 7.88 -4.95
CA ASP A 66 -16.37 7.57 -4.50
C ASP A 66 -15.47 7.17 -5.67
N THR A 67 -14.21 7.56 -5.55
CA THR A 67 -13.12 7.09 -6.41
C THR A 67 -12.01 6.56 -5.51
N LEU A 68 -11.14 5.68 -6.05
CA LEU A 68 -9.93 5.27 -5.31
C LEU A 68 -9.10 6.47 -4.85
N TRP A 69 -9.07 7.53 -5.66
CA TRP A 69 -8.35 8.75 -5.34
C TRP A 69 -8.92 9.45 -4.09
N LYS A 70 -10.25 9.61 -4.02
CA LYS A 70 -10.91 10.20 -2.84
C LYS A 70 -10.66 9.35 -1.59
N ILE A 71 -10.89 8.04 -1.68
CA ILE A 71 -10.72 7.12 -0.55
C ILE A 71 -9.25 7.12 -0.08
N SER A 72 -8.31 7.10 -1.02
CA SER A 72 -6.88 7.16 -0.74
C SER A 72 -6.52 8.40 0.09
N ARG A 73 -6.96 9.57 -0.37
CA ARG A 73 -6.66 10.85 0.26
C ARG A 73 -7.31 10.98 1.64
N GLU A 74 -8.57 10.57 1.77
CA GLU A 74 -9.32 10.67 3.03
C GLU A 74 -8.80 9.72 4.11
N ASN A 75 -8.28 8.56 3.72
CA ASN A 75 -7.81 7.54 4.66
C ASN A 75 -6.28 7.55 4.84
N GLY A 76 -5.55 8.39 4.11
CA GLY A 76 -4.08 8.43 4.16
C GLY A 76 -3.43 7.14 3.63
N VAL A 77 -4.10 6.42 2.72
CA VAL A 77 -3.60 5.17 2.14
C VAL A 77 -3.31 5.39 0.67
N PRO A 78 -2.07 5.22 0.18
CA PRO A 78 -1.74 5.45 -1.23
C PRO A 78 -2.62 4.62 -2.19
N ILE A 79 -3.00 5.18 -3.35
CA ILE A 79 -3.92 4.55 -4.31
C ILE A 79 -3.43 3.16 -4.74
N ASN A 80 -2.15 3.05 -5.05
CA ASN A 80 -1.49 1.80 -5.41
C ASN A 80 -1.53 0.76 -4.28
N VAL A 81 -1.50 1.16 -3.00
CA VAL A 81 -1.76 0.22 -1.90
C VAL A 81 -3.19 -0.32 -1.99
N LEU A 82 -4.17 0.55 -2.24
CA LEU A 82 -5.56 0.12 -2.40
C LEU A 82 -5.73 -0.82 -3.60
N ILE A 83 -5.02 -0.55 -4.69
CA ILE A 83 -5.01 -1.40 -5.89
C ILE A 83 -4.42 -2.78 -5.54
N ASP A 84 -3.22 -2.81 -4.95
CA ASP A 84 -2.48 -4.04 -4.67
C ASP A 84 -3.22 -4.92 -3.64
N ILE A 85 -3.65 -4.36 -2.50
CA ILE A 85 -4.32 -5.13 -1.42
C ILE A 85 -5.68 -5.70 -1.87
N ASN A 86 -6.34 -5.05 -2.84
CA ASN A 86 -7.64 -5.47 -3.34
C ASN A 86 -7.57 -6.17 -4.70
N ASN A 87 -6.36 -6.41 -5.25
CA ASN A 87 -6.13 -6.96 -6.58
C ASN A 87 -7.00 -6.28 -7.66
N LEU A 88 -7.02 -4.94 -7.68
CA LEU A 88 -7.85 -4.18 -8.60
C LEU A 88 -7.12 -3.98 -9.93
N GLU A 89 -7.59 -4.62 -11.01
CA GLU A 89 -6.98 -4.45 -12.34
C GLU A 89 -7.19 -3.04 -12.93
N ASN A 90 -8.22 -2.31 -12.49
CA ASN A 90 -8.54 -0.97 -12.99
C ASN A 90 -9.20 -0.09 -11.90
N PRO A 91 -8.82 1.19 -11.77
CA PRO A 91 -9.44 2.13 -10.83
C PRO A 91 -10.93 2.41 -11.12
N GLY A 92 -11.41 2.09 -12.33
CA GLY A 92 -12.81 2.26 -12.75
C GLY A 92 -13.81 1.23 -12.16
N GLY A 93 -13.35 0.24 -11.39
CA GLY A 93 -14.17 -0.85 -10.85
C GLY A 93 -14.83 -0.61 -9.48
N LEU A 94 -14.84 0.63 -8.98
CA LEU A 94 -15.54 0.94 -7.72
C LEU A 94 -17.04 1.06 -7.96
N ARG A 95 -17.79 0.09 -7.43
CA ARG A 95 -19.25 0.14 -7.38
C ARG A 95 -19.71 0.48 -5.96
N LYS A 96 -20.75 1.32 -5.85
CA LYS A 96 -21.43 1.62 -4.58
C LYS A 96 -21.73 0.31 -3.83
N GLY A 97 -21.43 0.30 -2.54
CA GLY A 97 -21.64 -0.84 -1.66
C GLY A 97 -20.52 -1.89 -1.68
N LYS A 98 -19.57 -1.83 -2.63
CA LYS A 98 -18.38 -2.69 -2.61
C LYS A 98 -17.58 -2.45 -1.33
N ILE A 99 -17.14 -3.52 -0.68
CA ILE A 99 -16.24 -3.43 0.46
C ILE A 99 -14.82 -3.64 -0.07
N ILE A 100 -13.95 -2.68 0.20
CA ILE A 100 -12.51 -2.78 -0.09
C ILE A 100 -11.72 -2.77 1.22
N LYS A 101 -10.57 -3.42 1.22
CA LYS A 101 -9.58 -3.37 2.28
C LYS A 101 -8.77 -2.08 2.15
N LEU A 102 -8.48 -1.42 3.27
CA LEU A 102 -7.53 -0.30 3.31
C LEU A 102 -6.16 -0.70 3.85
N ARG A 103 -6.06 -1.90 4.46
CA ARG A 103 -4.82 -2.49 4.97
C ARG A 103 -4.94 -4.01 5.08
N GLU A 104 -3.79 -4.67 5.26
CA GLU A 104 -3.73 -6.10 5.55
C GLU A 104 -4.10 -6.44 7.00
N LYS A 105 -4.46 -7.71 7.21
CA LYS A 105 -4.88 -8.30 8.49
C LYS A 105 -3.69 -8.47 9.44
#